data_AF-A0A930JXQ3-F1
#
_entry.id   AF-A0A930JXQ3-F1
#
_cell.length_a   1.000
_cell.length_b   1.000
_cell.length_c   1.000
_cell.angle_alpha   90.00
_cell.angle_beta   90.00
_cell.angle_gamma   90.00
#
_symmetry.space_group_name_H-M   'P 1'
#
loop_
_entity.id
_entity.type
_entity.pdbx_description
1 polymer ?
#
loop_
_entity_poly.entity_id
_entity_poly.type
_entity_poly.pdbx_seq_one_letter_code
_entity_poly.pdbx_strand_id
1 'polypeptide(L)'
;LIAEADKMFLVPGRNITTVGLYRDIRKWPKRDMRPQQSQKSIVNFDWLSPFSVGEILRGKKILESLRQASGDNVSAYNYHEYTINASSLRKGIKYYDIALRIYMGAVLKRAHKWGFFGKPETEVGTGKWNDLSGLLLPESEEMRLISDIKDGTLETIQDVIERFMEINENYRVYQWAWTYRMILEYYGIKEITAEDDERIKKDYIEARRAWIAEIRKDAQKEFDMGDVEPEVFESFVNSLDHEIDFEN
;
A
#
# COMPACT_ATOMS: atom_id res chain seq x y z
N LEU A 1 9.06 -11.25 11.58
CA LEU A 1 9.81 -11.40 12.84
C LEU A 1 10.59 -12.69 12.77
N ILE A 2 11.82 -12.75 13.27
CA ILE A 2 12.60 -13.98 13.39
C ILE A 2 13.16 -14.02 14.81
N ALA A 3 12.91 -15.09 15.57
CA ALA A 3 13.53 -15.28 16.87
C ALA A 3 14.79 -16.15 16.69
N GLU A 4 15.91 -15.69 17.23
CA GLU A 4 17.17 -16.44 17.24
C GLU A 4 17.81 -16.30 18.63
N ALA A 5 17.82 -17.41 19.38
CA ALA A 5 18.16 -17.42 20.81
C ALA A 5 17.34 -16.36 21.59
N ASP A 6 18.01 -15.49 22.35
CA ASP A 6 17.38 -14.42 23.15
C ASP A 6 17.16 -13.12 22.36
N LYS A 7 17.40 -13.10 21.04
CA LYS A 7 17.26 -11.90 20.20
C LYS A 7 16.07 -12.01 19.26
N MET A 8 15.26 -10.95 19.25
CA MET A 8 14.18 -10.79 18.29
C MET A 8 14.64 -9.92 17.12
N PHE A 9 14.70 -10.52 15.93
CA PHE A 9 15.05 -9.84 14.69
C PHE A 9 13.82 -9.36 13.94
N LEU A 10 13.85 -8.10 13.54
CA LEU A 10 12.87 -7.51 12.64
C LEU A 10 13.47 -7.41 11.24
N VAL A 11 12.69 -7.81 10.23
CA VAL A 11 13.05 -7.73 8.80
C VAL A 11 12.01 -6.84 8.10
N PRO A 12 12.20 -5.51 8.13
CA PRO A 12 11.22 -4.56 7.62
C PRO A 12 10.97 -4.74 6.12
N GLY A 13 9.72 -4.52 5.68
CA GLY A 13 9.33 -4.57 4.27
C GLY A 13 9.43 -5.94 3.58
N ARG A 14 9.89 -7.00 4.27
CA ARG A 14 10.16 -8.32 3.65
C ARG A 14 8.95 -8.89 2.92
N ASN A 15 7.76 -8.80 3.51
CA ASN A 15 6.56 -9.40 2.95
C ASN A 15 6.08 -8.70 1.66
N ILE A 16 6.53 -7.47 1.38
CA ILE A 16 6.13 -6.74 0.16
C ILE A 16 6.54 -7.53 -1.09
N THR A 17 7.65 -8.25 -1.03
CA THR A 17 8.23 -8.93 -2.18
C THR A 17 8.10 -10.45 -2.12
N THR A 18 7.12 -10.99 -1.38
CA THR A 18 6.93 -12.44 -1.28
C THR A 18 5.87 -12.97 -2.23
N VAL A 19 6.02 -14.22 -2.65
CA VAL A 19 5.01 -14.96 -3.42
C VAL A 19 3.68 -15.02 -2.66
N GLY A 20 3.75 -15.24 -1.34
CA GLY A 20 2.59 -15.29 -0.46
C GLY A 20 1.72 -14.04 -0.54
N LEU A 21 2.32 -12.85 -0.38
CA LEU A 21 1.58 -11.59 -0.50
C LEU A 21 1.04 -11.41 -1.92
N TYR A 22 1.86 -11.62 -2.94
CA TYR A 22 1.44 -11.48 -4.34
C TYR A 22 0.22 -12.35 -4.68
N ARG A 23 0.19 -13.59 -4.19
CA ARG A 23 -0.95 -14.49 -4.34
C ARG A 23 -2.18 -13.97 -3.59
N ASP A 24 -2.02 -13.57 -2.34
CA ASP A 24 -3.14 -13.16 -1.49
C ASP A 24 -3.84 -11.90 -2.01
N ILE A 25 -3.10 -10.88 -2.49
CA ILE A 25 -3.71 -9.66 -3.04
C ILE A 25 -4.57 -9.92 -4.29
N ARG A 26 -4.30 -10.99 -5.05
CA ARG A 26 -5.10 -11.40 -6.22
C ARG A 26 -6.25 -12.35 -5.85
N LYS A 27 -6.05 -13.11 -4.78
CA LYS A 27 -6.94 -14.19 -4.32
C LYS A 27 -8.13 -13.66 -3.55
N TRP A 28 -7.94 -12.70 -2.65
CA TRP A 28 -9.02 -12.20 -1.80
C TRP A 28 -10.18 -11.53 -2.57
N PRO A 29 -9.95 -10.66 -3.57
CA PRO A 29 -11.05 -10.10 -4.36
C PRO A 29 -11.88 -11.18 -5.05
N LYS A 30 -11.21 -12.22 -5.61
CA LYS A 30 -11.86 -13.33 -6.31
C LYS A 30 -12.65 -14.27 -5.39
N ARG A 31 -12.38 -14.23 -4.08
CA ARG A 31 -13.05 -15.07 -3.08
C ARG A 31 -14.25 -14.39 -2.44
N ASP A 32 -14.49 -13.11 -2.75
CA ASP A 32 -15.72 -12.47 -2.34
C ASP A 32 -16.89 -12.98 -3.20
N MET A 33 -17.52 -14.05 -2.73
CA MET A 33 -18.68 -14.69 -3.36
C MET A 33 -20.01 -14.18 -2.80
N ARG A 34 -20.00 -13.10 -2.01
CA ARG A 34 -21.22 -12.54 -1.42
C ARG A 34 -22.12 -11.99 -2.54
N PRO A 35 -23.41 -12.37 -2.61
CA PRO A 35 -24.34 -11.81 -3.59
C PRO A 35 -24.39 -10.28 -3.50
N GLN A 36 -24.36 -9.59 -4.64
CA GLN A 36 -24.27 -8.12 -4.67
C GLN A 36 -25.40 -7.43 -3.90
N GLN A 37 -26.60 -8.02 -3.87
CA GLN A 37 -27.78 -7.51 -3.15
C GLN A 37 -27.76 -7.80 -1.63
N SER A 38 -26.83 -8.61 -1.14
CA SER A 38 -26.72 -8.98 0.29
C SER A 38 -25.42 -8.51 0.95
N GLN A 39 -24.60 -7.75 0.24
CA GLN A 39 -23.36 -7.16 0.77
C GLN A 39 -23.68 -5.99 1.72
N LYS A 40 -23.97 -6.30 2.99
CA LYS A 40 -24.17 -5.29 4.05
C LYS A 40 -22.86 -4.65 4.52
N SER A 41 -21.74 -5.34 4.37
CA SER A 41 -20.41 -4.84 4.75
C SER A 41 -19.64 -4.39 3.52
N ILE A 42 -19.13 -3.16 3.57
CA ILE A 42 -18.27 -2.59 2.54
C ILE A 42 -16.83 -3.07 2.78
N VAL A 43 -16.18 -3.57 1.73
CA VAL A 43 -14.79 -4.06 1.80
C VAL A 43 -14.01 -3.47 0.63
N ASN A 44 -12.98 -2.68 0.93
CA ASN A 44 -12.04 -2.19 -0.07
C ASN A 44 -10.86 -3.17 -0.20
N PHE A 45 -10.63 -3.65 -1.41
CA PHE A 45 -9.59 -4.67 -1.68
C PHE A 45 -8.24 -4.11 -2.13
N ASP A 46 -8.07 -2.80 -2.16
CA ASP A 46 -6.79 -2.16 -2.51
C ASP A 46 -5.72 -2.52 -1.45
N TRP A 47 -4.75 -3.36 -1.81
CA TRP A 47 -3.66 -3.74 -0.88
C TRP A 47 -2.70 -2.58 -0.58
N LEU A 48 -2.46 -1.71 -1.58
CA LEU A 48 -1.86 -0.39 -1.40
C LEU A 48 -2.98 0.65 -1.44
N SER A 49 -3.38 1.11 -0.27
CA SER A 49 -4.39 2.12 -0.02
C SER A 49 -3.79 3.24 0.83
N PRO A 50 -4.42 4.42 0.95
CA PRO A 50 -3.93 5.45 1.86
C PRO A 50 -3.68 4.94 3.29
N PHE A 51 -4.49 3.98 3.76
CA PHE A 51 -4.31 3.30 5.05
C PHE A 51 -2.97 2.55 5.11
N SER A 52 -2.75 1.58 4.22
CA SER A 52 -1.54 0.75 4.26
C SER A 52 -0.27 1.52 3.83
N VAL A 53 -0.40 2.44 2.88
CA VAL A 53 0.70 3.28 2.40
C VAL A 53 1.10 4.31 3.46
N GLY A 54 0.17 4.81 4.26
CA GLY A 54 0.46 5.60 5.46
C GLY A 54 1.39 4.86 6.41
N GLU A 55 1.14 3.57 6.67
CA GLU A 55 2.04 2.74 7.48
C GLU A 55 3.41 2.54 6.84
N ILE A 56 3.46 2.34 5.52
CA ILE A 56 4.72 2.21 4.77
C ILE A 56 5.57 3.49 4.88
N LEU A 57 4.96 4.67 4.74
CA LEU A 57 5.64 5.96 4.91
C LEU A 57 6.21 6.10 6.31
N ARG A 58 5.42 5.81 7.35
CA ARG A 58 5.88 5.85 8.75
C ARG A 58 7.03 4.88 8.99
N GLY A 59 6.89 3.64 8.52
CA GLY A 59 7.93 2.62 8.59
C GLY A 59 9.22 3.06 7.92
N LYS A 60 9.15 3.59 6.69
CA LYS A 60 10.32 4.11 5.96
C LYS A 60 11.03 5.22 6.74
N LYS A 61 10.27 6.20 7.25
CA LYS A 61 10.82 7.32 8.03
C LYS A 61 11.53 6.84 9.30
N ILE A 62 10.99 5.83 9.99
CA ILE A 62 11.64 5.23 11.16
C ILE A 62 13.00 4.61 10.76
N LEU A 63 13.05 3.83 9.69
CA LEU A 63 14.28 3.20 9.23
C LEU A 63 15.34 4.23 8.79
N GLU A 64 14.92 5.27 8.08
CA GLU A 64 15.80 6.37 7.66
C GLU A 64 16.34 7.14 8.87
N SER A 65 15.50 7.38 9.89
CA SER A 65 15.92 8.04 11.13
C SER A 65 16.92 7.20 11.92
N LEU A 66 16.71 5.89 12.03
CA LEU A 66 17.65 4.96 12.67
C LEU A 66 19.01 4.97 11.95
N ARG A 67 18.98 4.92 10.61
CA ARG A 67 20.17 5.00 9.75
C ARG A 67 20.92 6.31 9.92
N GLN A 68 20.20 7.44 9.94
CA GLN A 68 20.79 8.77 10.12
C GLN A 68 21.44 8.92 11.50
N ALA A 69 20.80 8.42 12.56
CA ALA A 69 21.28 8.56 13.93
C ALA A 69 22.48 7.67 14.25
N SER A 70 22.51 6.43 13.73
CA SER A 70 23.55 5.44 14.06
C SER A 70 24.67 5.36 13.02
N GLY A 71 24.46 5.92 11.82
CA GLY A 71 25.40 5.86 10.71
C GLY A 71 25.41 4.51 9.97
N ASP A 72 26.15 4.44 8.86
CA ASP A 72 26.14 3.30 7.94
C ASP A 72 27.11 2.16 8.31
N ASN A 73 28.06 2.41 9.22
CA ASN A 73 29.13 1.46 9.59
C ASN A 73 28.75 0.50 10.73
N VAL A 74 27.47 0.39 11.07
CA VAL A 74 26.96 -0.56 12.08
C VAL A 74 26.52 -1.87 11.43
N SER A 75 26.68 -2.98 12.14
CA SER A 75 26.20 -4.31 11.69
C SER A 75 24.69 -4.48 11.87
N ALA A 76 24.11 -3.79 12.85
CA ALA A 76 22.70 -3.80 13.17
C ALA A 76 22.25 -2.49 13.84
N TYR A 77 20.94 -2.27 13.82
CA TYR A 77 20.24 -1.16 14.47
C TYR A 77 19.31 -1.71 15.54
N ASN A 78 19.14 -0.98 16.64
CA ASN A 78 18.17 -1.32 17.68
C ASN A 78 16.92 -0.46 17.52
N TYR A 79 15.75 -1.09 17.60
CA TYR A 79 14.46 -0.43 17.60
C TYR A 79 13.56 -1.06 18.66
N HIS A 80 13.38 -0.36 19.78
CA HIS A 80 12.80 -0.94 21.00
C HIS A 80 13.54 -2.24 21.38
N GLU A 81 12.81 -3.32 21.69
CA GLU A 81 13.36 -4.64 22.02
C GLU A 81 13.80 -5.48 20.79
N TYR A 82 13.83 -4.88 19.60
CA TYR A 82 14.15 -5.57 18.36
C TYR A 82 15.49 -5.17 17.76
N THR A 83 16.19 -6.15 17.20
CA THR A 83 17.40 -5.95 16.39
C THR A 83 17.05 -5.97 14.90
N ILE A 84 17.57 -5.01 14.13
CA ILE A 84 17.43 -4.96 12.67
C ILE A 84 18.84 -5.03 12.06
N ASN A 85 19.16 -6.13 11.38
CA ASN A 85 20.42 -6.24 10.64
C ASN A 85 20.55 -5.11 9.61
N ALA A 86 21.75 -4.57 9.43
CA ALA A 86 21.94 -3.39 8.57
C ALA A 86 21.55 -3.66 7.10
N SER A 87 21.76 -4.90 6.63
CA SER A 87 21.28 -5.34 5.32
C SER A 87 19.75 -5.37 5.24
N SER A 88 19.07 -5.85 6.29
CA SER A 88 17.60 -5.85 6.38
C SER A 88 17.02 -4.45 6.43
N LEU A 89 17.65 -3.52 7.16
CA LEU A 89 17.22 -2.12 7.19
C LEU A 89 17.28 -1.48 5.79
N ARG A 90 18.42 -1.61 5.10
CA ARG A 90 18.59 -1.07 3.74
C ARG A 90 17.61 -1.68 2.74
N LYS A 91 17.39 -3.00 2.82
CA LYS A 91 16.36 -3.69 2.01
C LYS A 91 14.95 -3.19 2.35
N GLY A 92 14.64 -3.01 3.63
CA GLY A 92 13.35 -2.49 4.07
C GLY A 92 13.04 -1.11 3.49
N ILE A 93 14.00 -0.17 3.56
CA ILE A 93 13.88 1.15 2.93
C ILE A 93 13.64 1.00 1.42
N LYS A 94 14.43 0.16 0.74
CA LYS A 94 14.26 -0.10 -0.70
C LYS A 94 12.87 -0.66 -1.04
N TYR A 95 12.38 -1.64 -0.28
CA TYR A 95 11.09 -2.28 -0.54
C TYR A 95 9.92 -1.34 -0.25
N TYR A 96 10.03 -0.51 0.79
CA TYR A 96 9.07 0.56 1.01
C TYR A 96 9.08 1.55 -0.15
N ASP A 97 10.25 1.99 -0.63
CA ASP A 97 10.34 2.92 -1.77
C ASP A 97 9.68 2.36 -3.04
N ILE A 98 9.90 1.07 -3.33
CA ILE A 98 9.23 0.36 -4.43
C ILE A 98 7.71 0.40 -4.26
N ALA A 99 7.20 0.09 -3.08
CA ALA A 99 5.75 0.10 -2.82
C ALA A 99 5.14 1.50 -2.97
N LEU A 100 5.83 2.54 -2.49
CA LEU A 100 5.38 3.93 -2.63
C LEU A 100 5.27 4.35 -4.11
N ARG A 101 6.30 4.06 -4.93
CA ARG A 101 6.28 4.37 -6.37
C ARG A 101 5.20 3.61 -7.13
N ILE A 102 5.00 2.33 -6.80
CA ILE A 102 3.90 1.52 -7.34
C ILE A 102 2.55 2.15 -7.00
N TYR A 103 2.34 2.55 -5.75
CA TYR A 103 1.09 3.16 -5.32
C TYR A 103 0.82 4.48 -6.06
N MET A 104 1.80 5.40 -6.05
CA MET A 104 1.66 6.72 -6.66
C MET A 104 1.33 6.60 -8.16
N GLY A 105 2.08 5.80 -8.91
CA GLY A 105 1.81 5.63 -10.34
C GLY A 105 0.49 4.93 -10.63
N ALA A 106 0.06 3.96 -9.82
CA ALA A 106 -1.23 3.31 -9.99
C ALA A 106 -2.41 4.26 -9.77
N VAL A 107 -2.33 5.10 -8.73
CA VAL A 107 -3.36 6.11 -8.47
C VAL A 107 -3.34 7.20 -9.55
N LEU A 108 -2.15 7.67 -9.95
CA LEU A 108 -1.97 8.66 -11.02
C LEU A 108 -2.58 8.15 -12.35
N LYS A 109 -2.28 6.91 -12.74
CA LYS A 109 -2.89 6.26 -13.92
C LYS A 109 -4.43 6.27 -13.84
N ARG A 110 -5.00 5.96 -12.68
CA ARG A 110 -6.47 6.00 -12.47
C ARG A 110 -7.02 7.41 -12.54
N ALA A 111 -6.32 8.41 -12.00
CA ALA A 111 -6.71 9.81 -12.07
C ALA A 111 -6.86 10.31 -13.50
N HIS A 112 -5.89 9.98 -14.36
CA HIS A 112 -5.97 10.23 -15.79
C HIS A 112 -7.15 9.49 -16.44
N LYS A 113 -7.28 8.18 -16.17
CA LYS A 113 -8.31 7.34 -16.79
C LYS A 113 -9.74 7.79 -16.48
N TRP A 114 -10.00 8.28 -15.28
CA TRP A 114 -11.34 8.63 -14.79
C TRP A 114 -11.59 10.14 -14.73
N GLY A 115 -10.67 10.96 -15.23
CA GLY A 115 -10.90 12.39 -15.45
C GLY A 115 -10.86 13.27 -14.21
N PHE A 116 -10.25 12.80 -13.11
CA PHE A 116 -10.05 13.61 -11.89
C PHE A 116 -8.58 14.00 -11.68
N PHE A 117 -7.73 13.81 -12.68
CA PHE A 117 -6.36 14.32 -12.65
C PHE A 117 -6.34 15.85 -12.58
N GLY A 118 -5.41 16.38 -11.80
CA GLY A 118 -5.30 17.80 -11.48
C GLY A 118 -5.26 18.01 -9.97
N LYS A 119 -5.24 19.28 -9.55
CA LYS A 119 -5.33 19.62 -8.12
C LYS A 119 -6.64 19.04 -7.55
N PRO A 120 -6.60 18.32 -6.40
CA PRO A 120 -7.81 17.77 -5.79
C PRO A 120 -8.86 18.84 -5.51
N GLU A 121 -10.13 18.50 -5.77
CA GLU A 121 -11.29 19.38 -5.52
C GLU A 121 -11.78 19.32 -4.07
N THR A 122 -11.20 18.44 -3.25
CA THR A 122 -11.55 18.25 -1.84
C THR A 122 -10.30 18.14 -0.97
N GLU A 123 -10.40 18.65 0.25
CA GLU A 123 -9.42 18.45 1.31
C GLU A 123 -9.74 17.21 2.17
N VAL A 124 -10.91 16.59 1.97
CA VAL A 124 -11.27 15.33 2.63
C VAL A 124 -10.36 14.21 2.13
N GLY A 125 -9.88 13.39 3.06
CA GLY A 125 -8.92 12.33 2.74
C GLY A 125 -7.47 12.75 2.80
N THR A 126 -7.15 14.03 2.99
CA THR A 126 -5.76 14.45 3.18
C THR A 126 -5.19 13.97 4.53
N GLY A 127 -6.02 13.65 5.52
CA GLY A 127 -5.57 13.21 6.84
C GLY A 127 -5.03 11.78 6.92
N LYS A 128 -5.02 11.24 8.15
CA LYS A 128 -4.86 9.81 8.41
C LYS A 128 -6.08 9.06 7.85
N TRP A 129 -5.86 7.79 7.51
CA TRP A 129 -6.92 6.87 7.13
C TRP A 129 -7.03 5.75 8.16
N ASN A 130 -8.23 5.22 8.32
CA ASN A 130 -8.55 4.13 9.23
C ASN A 130 -9.22 2.97 8.47
N ASP A 131 -9.35 1.83 9.13
CA ASP A 131 -10.02 0.63 8.63
C ASP A 131 -11.17 0.27 9.58
N LEU A 132 -12.40 0.40 9.10
CA LEU A 132 -13.62 0.00 9.79
C LEU A 132 -14.13 -1.33 9.22
N SER A 133 -13.47 -2.42 9.62
CA SER A 133 -13.85 -3.79 9.24
C SER A 133 -13.93 -4.03 7.72
N GLY A 134 -13.03 -3.41 6.97
CA GLY A 134 -12.96 -3.49 5.51
C GLY A 134 -13.29 -2.17 4.82
N LEU A 135 -14.05 -1.27 5.44
CA LEU A 135 -14.27 0.09 4.92
C LEU A 135 -13.04 0.94 5.24
N LEU A 136 -12.28 1.28 4.21
CA LEU A 136 -11.17 2.20 4.31
C LEU A 136 -11.69 3.62 4.11
N LEU A 137 -11.43 4.49 5.08
CA LEU A 137 -11.94 5.85 5.09
C LEU A 137 -10.96 6.86 5.70
N PRO A 138 -11.07 8.15 5.34
CA PRO A 138 -10.40 9.22 6.05
C PRO A 138 -10.84 9.27 7.52
N GLU A 139 -9.90 9.49 8.43
CA GLU A 139 -10.20 9.70 9.87
C GLU A 139 -11.15 10.87 10.08
N SER A 140 -11.11 11.90 9.22
CA SER A 140 -12.06 13.02 9.26
C SER A 140 -13.51 12.59 9.05
N GLU A 141 -13.73 11.59 8.18
CA GLU A 141 -15.06 11.06 7.89
C GLU A 141 -15.58 10.19 9.02
N GLU A 142 -14.69 9.40 9.64
CA GLU A 142 -15.01 8.64 10.85
C GLU A 142 -15.40 9.58 12.01
N MET A 143 -14.64 10.66 12.22
CA MET A 143 -14.95 11.63 13.28
C MET A 143 -16.26 12.38 13.01
N ARG A 144 -16.54 12.69 11.73
CA ARG A 144 -17.82 13.29 11.31
C ARG A 144 -18.98 12.33 11.60
N LEU A 145 -18.86 11.06 11.22
CA LEU A 145 -19.85 10.03 11.53
C LEU A 145 -20.13 9.93 13.04
N ILE A 146 -19.08 9.94 13.88
CA ILE A 146 -19.23 9.91 15.34
C ILE A 146 -19.95 11.16 15.87
N SER A 147 -19.66 12.33 15.32
CA SER A 147 -20.33 13.59 15.70
C SER A 147 -21.81 13.53 15.36
N ASP A 148 -22.12 13.17 14.12
CA ASP A 148 -23.48 13.14 13.59
C ASP A 148 -24.37 12.10 14.32
N ILE A 149 -23.78 11.01 14.82
CA ILE A 149 -24.50 10.06 15.70
C ILE A 149 -24.79 10.70 17.08
N LYS A 150 -23.82 11.42 17.65
CA LYS A 150 -23.94 12.00 19.00
C LYS A 150 -24.91 13.17 19.08
N ASP A 151 -25.01 13.96 18.02
CA ASP A 151 -25.91 15.12 17.96
C ASP A 151 -27.30 14.82 17.40
N GLY A 152 -27.54 13.57 16.96
CA GLY A 152 -28.81 13.12 16.44
C GLY A 152 -29.02 13.42 14.95
N THR A 153 -28.01 13.87 14.22
CA THR A 153 -28.08 13.97 12.75
C THR A 153 -28.26 12.60 12.09
N LEU A 154 -27.63 11.55 12.64
CA LEU A 154 -27.83 10.14 12.25
C LEU A 154 -28.51 9.39 13.39
N GLU A 155 -29.84 9.21 13.28
CA GLU A 155 -30.65 8.61 14.34
C GLU A 155 -30.84 7.10 14.18
N THR A 156 -30.73 6.60 12.95
CA THR A 156 -31.03 5.21 12.61
C THR A 156 -29.82 4.45 12.07
N ILE A 157 -29.89 3.12 12.14
CA ILE A 157 -28.89 2.25 11.50
C ILE A 157 -28.84 2.46 9.99
N GLN A 158 -29.98 2.80 9.37
CA GLN A 158 -30.04 3.05 7.94
C GLN A 158 -29.24 4.31 7.56
N ASP A 159 -29.33 5.37 8.35
CA ASP A 159 -28.56 6.61 8.12
C ASP A 159 -27.05 6.34 8.20
N VAL A 160 -26.61 5.51 9.15
CA VAL A 160 -25.21 5.10 9.28
C VAL A 160 -24.75 4.28 8.07
N ILE A 161 -25.58 3.35 7.59
CA ILE A 161 -25.29 2.56 6.38
C ILE A 161 -25.16 3.46 5.16
N GLU A 162 -26.08 4.41 4.99
CA GLU A 162 -26.04 5.37 3.89
C GLU A 162 -24.78 6.25 3.94
N ARG A 163 -24.37 6.69 5.13
CA ARG A 163 -23.10 7.40 5.30
C ARG A 163 -21.90 6.54 4.94
N PHE A 164 -21.87 5.25 5.30
CA PHE A 164 -20.81 4.35 4.87
C PHE A 164 -20.76 4.19 3.35
N MET A 165 -21.92 4.11 2.69
CA MET A 165 -22.02 4.04 1.23
C MET A 165 -21.48 5.32 0.58
N GLU A 166 -21.90 6.50 1.07
CA GLU A 166 -21.42 7.81 0.60
C GLU A 166 -19.89 7.92 0.70
N ILE A 167 -19.31 7.53 1.84
CA ILE A 167 -17.86 7.54 2.04
C ILE A 167 -17.16 6.62 1.04
N ASN A 168 -17.69 5.41 0.82
CA ASN A 168 -17.11 4.43 -0.09
C ASN A 168 -17.23 4.87 -1.56
N GLU A 169 -18.34 5.49 -1.96
CA GLU A 169 -18.52 6.05 -3.30
C GLU A 169 -17.49 7.15 -3.58
N ASN A 170 -17.15 7.94 -2.55
CA ASN A 170 -16.11 8.98 -2.63
C ASN A 170 -14.67 8.47 -2.41
N TYR A 171 -14.47 7.18 -2.12
CA TYR A 171 -13.15 6.61 -1.78
C TYR A 171 -12.05 7.01 -2.76
N ARG A 172 -12.35 7.04 -4.06
CA ARG A 172 -11.37 7.33 -5.11
C ARG A 172 -10.99 8.80 -5.18
N VAL A 173 -11.94 9.69 -4.92
CA VAL A 173 -11.71 11.14 -4.83
C VAL A 173 -10.86 11.45 -3.60
N TYR A 174 -11.20 10.88 -2.45
CA TYR A 174 -10.42 11.03 -1.21
C TYR A 174 -9.02 10.42 -1.35
N GLN A 175 -8.90 9.25 -2.00
CA GLN A 175 -7.62 8.62 -2.31
C GLN A 175 -6.75 9.52 -3.18
N TRP A 176 -7.33 10.23 -4.16
CA TRP A 176 -6.59 11.18 -4.98
C TRP A 176 -6.09 12.38 -4.16
N ALA A 177 -6.93 12.98 -3.32
CA ALA A 177 -6.53 14.07 -2.43
C ALA A 177 -5.31 13.70 -1.56
N TRP A 178 -5.36 12.50 -0.97
CA TRP A 178 -4.24 11.96 -0.18
C TRP A 178 -2.97 11.74 -1.03
N THR A 179 -3.13 11.07 -2.17
CA THR A 179 -2.00 10.66 -3.02
C THR A 179 -1.33 11.84 -3.67
N TYR A 180 -2.10 12.85 -4.09
CA TYR A 180 -1.58 14.07 -4.66
C TYR A 180 -0.61 14.74 -3.68
N ARG A 181 -1.02 14.94 -2.41
CA ARG A 181 -0.12 15.51 -1.39
C ARG A 181 1.12 14.64 -1.15
N MET A 182 0.93 13.32 -1.08
CA MET A 182 2.05 12.38 -0.96
C MET A 182 3.05 12.53 -2.12
N ILE A 183 2.58 12.68 -3.36
CA ILE A 183 3.43 12.89 -4.53
C ILE A 183 4.22 14.20 -4.38
N LEU A 184 3.55 15.30 -4.01
CA LEU A 184 4.21 16.59 -3.78
C LEU A 184 5.36 16.46 -2.77
N GLU A 185 5.08 15.84 -1.62
CA GLU A 185 6.06 15.63 -0.56
C GLU A 185 7.21 14.69 -0.99
N TYR A 186 6.88 13.56 -1.64
CA TYR A 186 7.86 12.55 -2.03
C TYR A 186 8.83 13.05 -3.11
N TYR A 187 8.32 13.80 -4.09
CA TYR A 187 9.13 14.34 -5.19
C TYR A 187 9.70 15.73 -4.89
N GLY A 188 9.26 16.39 -3.82
CA GLY A 188 9.70 17.75 -3.44
C GLY A 188 9.18 18.82 -4.40
N ILE A 189 7.99 18.62 -4.97
CA ILE A 189 7.35 19.50 -5.95
C ILE A 189 6.13 20.21 -5.36
N LYS A 190 5.74 21.36 -5.93
CA LYS A 190 4.58 22.14 -5.44
C LYS A 190 3.27 21.81 -6.13
N GLU A 191 3.36 21.32 -7.35
CA GLU A 191 2.26 20.89 -8.21
C GLU A 191 2.84 19.87 -9.20
N ILE A 192 2.01 18.97 -9.71
CA ILE A 192 2.42 17.96 -10.70
C ILE A 192 2.41 18.60 -12.09
N THR A 193 3.58 18.82 -12.69
CA THR A 193 3.69 19.24 -14.10
C THR A 193 3.61 18.05 -15.05
N ALA A 194 3.60 18.30 -16.36
CA ALA A 194 3.68 17.23 -17.36
C ALA A 194 5.01 16.45 -17.25
N GLU A 195 6.11 17.13 -16.93
CA GLU A 195 7.41 16.48 -16.71
C GLU A 195 7.39 15.60 -15.45
N ASP A 196 6.75 16.05 -14.37
CA ASP A 196 6.59 15.25 -13.16
C ASP A 196 5.68 14.04 -13.41
N ASP A 197 4.59 14.21 -14.15
CA ASP A 197 3.69 13.12 -14.55
C ASP A 197 4.45 12.02 -15.30
N GLU A 198 5.26 12.36 -16.31
CA GLU A 198 6.11 11.42 -17.04
C GLU A 198 7.18 10.77 -16.15
N ARG A 199 7.78 11.54 -15.25
CA ARG A 199 8.75 11.01 -14.27
C ARG A 199 8.11 9.97 -13.35
N ILE A 200 6.92 10.25 -12.80
CA ILE A 200 6.21 9.34 -11.90
C ILE A 200 5.81 8.06 -12.63
N LYS A 201 5.35 8.17 -13.90
CA LYS A 201 5.06 7.00 -14.75
C LYS A 201 6.31 6.13 -14.92
N LYS A 202 7.47 6.72 -15.25
CA LYS A 202 8.72 5.99 -15.37
C LYS A 202 9.12 5.31 -14.05
N ASP A 203 9.07 6.04 -12.94
CA ASP A 203 9.40 5.53 -11.61
C ASP A 203 8.49 4.36 -11.20
N TYR A 204 7.20 4.42 -11.55
CA TYR A 204 6.27 3.31 -11.37
C TYR A 204 6.65 2.07 -12.16
N ILE A 205 7.02 2.21 -13.45
CA ILE A 205 7.38 1.08 -14.31
C ILE A 205 8.65 0.41 -13.78
N GLU A 206 9.65 1.20 -13.40
CA GLU A 206 10.88 0.70 -12.79
C GLU A 206 10.60 -0.02 -11.47
N ALA A 207 9.74 0.55 -10.61
CA ALA A 207 9.35 -0.06 -9.35
C ALA A 207 8.57 -1.36 -9.52
N ARG A 208 7.62 -1.42 -10.47
CA ARG A 208 6.89 -2.66 -10.84
C ARG A 208 7.85 -3.75 -11.30
N ARG A 209 8.78 -3.44 -12.20
CA ARG A 209 9.80 -4.40 -12.67
C ARG A 209 10.67 -4.91 -11.52
N ALA A 210 11.13 -4.01 -10.66
CA ALA A 210 11.92 -4.38 -9.49
C ALA A 210 11.15 -5.27 -8.52
N TRP A 211 9.87 -4.96 -8.28
CA TRP A 211 8.98 -5.74 -7.42
C TRP A 211 8.77 -7.16 -7.96
N ILE A 212 8.44 -7.29 -9.25
CA ILE A 212 8.27 -8.59 -9.92
C ILE A 212 9.57 -9.41 -9.88
N ALA A 213 10.73 -8.77 -10.11
CA ALA A 213 12.00 -9.45 -10.02
C ALA A 213 12.31 -9.99 -8.61
N GLU A 214 11.93 -9.27 -7.55
CA GLU A 214 12.10 -9.75 -6.18
C GLU A 214 11.12 -10.89 -5.83
N ILE A 215 9.88 -10.84 -6.33
CA ILE A 215 8.92 -11.95 -6.19
C ILE A 215 9.44 -13.19 -6.92
N ARG A 216 10.02 -13.05 -8.11
CA ARG A 216 10.63 -14.16 -8.85
C ARG A 216 11.77 -14.81 -8.08
N LYS A 217 12.64 -14.01 -7.44
CA LYS A 217 13.71 -14.53 -6.57
C LYS A 217 13.16 -15.29 -5.36
N ASP A 218 12.06 -14.79 -4.79
CA ASP A 218 11.37 -15.46 -3.68
C ASP A 218 10.81 -16.82 -4.10
N ALA A 219 10.13 -16.86 -5.26
CA ALA A 219 9.61 -18.10 -5.84
C ALA A 219 10.71 -19.11 -6.17
N GLN A 220 11.82 -18.65 -6.76
CA GLN A 220 12.96 -19.50 -7.05
C GLN A 220 13.52 -20.11 -5.77
N LYS A 221 13.58 -19.33 -4.68
CA LYS A 221 14.05 -19.83 -3.40
C LYS A 221 13.10 -20.90 -2.83
N GLU A 222 11.79 -20.70 -2.88
CA GLU A 222 10.80 -21.71 -2.45
C GLU A 222 10.93 -23.00 -3.29
N PHE A 223 11.13 -22.86 -4.60
CA PHE A 223 11.37 -23.99 -5.50
C PHE A 223 12.66 -24.74 -5.17
N ASP A 224 13.78 -24.02 -5.00
CA ASP A 224 15.10 -24.61 -4.67
C ASP A 224 15.08 -25.34 -3.32
N MET A 225 14.18 -24.96 -2.41
CA MET A 225 13.95 -25.61 -1.13
C MET A 225 13.08 -26.88 -1.22
N GLY A 226 12.49 -27.15 -2.39
CA GLY A 226 11.58 -28.28 -2.62
C GLY A 226 10.15 -28.03 -2.16
N ASP A 227 9.76 -26.78 -1.90
CA ASP A 227 8.43 -26.43 -1.41
C ASP A 227 7.37 -26.34 -2.53
N VAL A 228 7.79 -26.37 -3.80
CA VAL A 228 6.94 -26.13 -4.97
C VAL A 228 7.28 -27.09 -6.10
N GLU A 229 6.26 -27.73 -6.69
CA GLU A 229 6.42 -28.59 -7.87
C GLU A 229 6.84 -27.79 -9.12
N PRO A 230 7.65 -28.37 -10.03
CA PRO A 230 8.16 -27.67 -11.22
C PRO A 230 7.08 -26.99 -12.07
N GLU A 231 5.97 -27.68 -12.33
CA GLU A 231 4.89 -27.15 -13.18
C GLU A 231 4.19 -25.94 -12.54
N VAL A 232 4.09 -25.93 -11.20
CA VAL A 232 3.50 -24.82 -10.45
C VAL A 232 4.43 -23.62 -10.48
N PHE A 233 5.74 -23.85 -10.34
CA PHE A 233 6.74 -22.80 -10.44
C PHE A 233 6.76 -22.16 -11.84
N GLU A 234 6.80 -22.97 -12.90
CA GLU A 234 6.79 -22.48 -14.29
C GLU A 234 5.52 -21.68 -14.60
N SER A 235 4.36 -22.20 -14.22
CA SER A 235 3.07 -21.49 -14.38
C SER A 235 3.08 -20.13 -13.66
N PHE A 236 3.62 -20.10 -12.43
CA PHE A 236 3.72 -18.87 -11.66
C PHE A 236 4.65 -17.84 -12.33
N VAL A 237 5.85 -18.25 -12.75
CA VAL A 237 6.81 -17.36 -13.41
C VAL A 237 6.23 -16.77 -14.69
N ASN A 238 5.57 -17.59 -15.51
CA ASN A 238 4.89 -17.12 -16.73
C ASN A 238 3.81 -16.08 -16.41
N SER A 239 3.06 -16.27 -15.31
CA SER A 239 2.04 -15.30 -14.89
C SER A 239 2.62 -13.94 -14.51
N LEU A 240 3.88 -13.88 -14.05
CA LEU A 240 4.54 -12.63 -13.67
C LEU A 240 4.99 -11.80 -14.88
N ASP A 241 5.29 -12.43 -16.02
CA ASP A 241 5.74 -11.71 -17.22
C ASP A 241 4.62 -10.83 -17.83
N HIS A 242 3.36 -11.19 -17.60
CA HIS A 242 2.19 -10.40 -18.00
C HIS A 242 1.91 -9.17 -17.12
N GLU A 243 2.63 -9.00 -16.00
CA GLU A 243 2.41 -7.91 -15.03
C GLU A 243 3.25 -6.65 -15.29
N ILE A 244 4.16 -6.69 -16.27
CA ILE A 244 5.14 -5.64 -16.51
C ILE A 244 4.56 -4.47 -17.33
N ASP A 245 3.40 -4.66 -17.94
CA ASP A 245 2.80 -3.67 -18.84
C ASP A 245 2.06 -2.56 -18.07
N PHE A 246 2.55 -1.33 -18.25
CA PHE A 246 1.91 -0.12 -17.72
C PHE A 246 0.51 0.11 -18.30
N GLU A 247 0.20 -0.45 -19.47
CA GLU A 247 -0.98 -0.08 -20.25
C GLU A 247 -2.24 -0.87 -19.91
N ASN A 248 -2.15 -2.01 -19.23
CA ASN A 248 -3.30 -2.83 -18.84
C ASN A 248 -4.10 -2.26 -17.65
#